data_AF-A0A2M7XPL6-F1
#
_entry.id   AF-A0A2M7XPL6-F1
#
_cell.length_a   1.000
_cell.length_b   1.000
_cell.length_c   1.000
_cell.angle_alpha   90.00
_cell.angle_beta   90.00
_cell.angle_gamma   90.00
#
_symmetry.space_group_name_H-M   'P 1'
#
loop_
_entity.id
_entity.type
_entity.pdbx_description
1 polymer ?
#
loop_
_entity_poly.entity_id
_entity_poly.type
_entity_poly.pdbx_seq_one_letter_code
_entity_poly.pdbx_strand_id
1 'polypeptide(L)'
;HVDPMQHNLFFERFLTPGRTDPPDIDVDFPWDQRDDVLNYVFEKYGETHSAMICNHVTFKARAAIHEVAKVYGLTESEITLVTKRLGGLWYLSNPYDELARNPLLKDLDLHDPWPEIIKTGFHLSGFPRHMSVHPGGVVLTPGPTANYVPVQTAPKGVKIIQWEKDQAEDFGLVKIDLLGNRSLAVIRDALKAIEAHYGVEIPYWRLNPLEDVRTRELIRTGQTMGCFYVESPATRQLLQKMQSGEYEHLVIASSIIRPAANKWIRE
;
A
#
# COMPACT_ATOMS: atom_id res chain seq x y z
N HIS A 1 -15.48 11.19 10.43
CA HIS A 1 -15.87 10.02 11.24
C HIS A 1 -17.14 9.43 10.65
N VAL A 2 -17.32 8.10 10.71
CA VAL A 2 -18.44 7.37 10.08
C VAL A 2 -19.34 6.82 11.17
N ASP A 3 -20.66 6.96 11.03
CA ASP A 3 -21.64 6.38 11.96
C ASP A 3 -21.85 4.88 11.64
N PRO A 4 -21.46 3.95 12.53
CA PRO A 4 -21.60 2.53 12.27
C PRO A 4 -23.06 2.05 12.27
N MET A 5 -23.95 2.72 13.01
CA MET A 5 -25.37 2.35 13.05
C MET A 5 -26.07 2.74 11.75
N GLN A 6 -25.80 3.95 11.25
CA GLN A 6 -26.38 4.44 9.99
C GLN A 6 -26.00 3.55 8.80
N HIS A 7 -24.77 3.03 8.79
CA HIS A 7 -24.24 2.26 7.67
C HIS A 7 -24.18 0.74 7.92
N ASN A 8 -24.84 0.25 8.96
CA ASN A 8 -24.93 -1.17 9.30
C ASN A 8 -23.56 -1.87 9.39
N LEU A 9 -22.60 -1.20 10.04
CA LEU A 9 -21.26 -1.73 10.28
C LEU A 9 -21.26 -2.56 11.57
N PHE A 10 -21.04 -3.87 11.42
CA PHE A 10 -21.11 -4.83 12.53
C PHE A 10 -19.87 -4.76 13.43
N PHE A 11 -20.09 -4.59 14.74
CA PHE A 11 -19.02 -4.61 15.73
C PHE A 11 -18.33 -5.98 15.81
N GLU A 12 -19.08 -7.06 15.62
CA GLU A 12 -18.59 -8.45 15.67
C GLU A 12 -17.57 -8.75 14.57
N ARG A 13 -17.53 -7.94 13.50
CA ARG A 13 -16.50 -8.02 12.48
C ARG A 13 -15.16 -7.44 12.94
N PHE A 14 -15.19 -6.53 13.91
CA PHE A 14 -14.00 -5.98 14.55
C PHE A 14 -13.55 -6.85 15.73
N LEU A 15 -14.46 -7.17 16.65
CA LEU A 15 -14.15 -7.95 17.85
C LEU A 15 -15.26 -8.97 18.13
N THR A 16 -14.88 -10.25 18.24
CA THR A 16 -15.81 -11.35 18.52
C THR A 16 -15.24 -12.29 19.58
N PRO A 17 -16.06 -12.86 20.47
CA PRO A 17 -15.59 -13.82 21.49
C PRO A 17 -14.89 -15.06 20.92
N GLY A 18 -15.17 -15.42 19.66
CA GLY A 18 -14.58 -16.59 19.00
C GLY A 18 -13.20 -16.35 18.38
N ARG A 19 -12.69 -15.12 18.38
CA ARG A 19 -11.37 -14.78 17.82
C ARG A 19 -10.35 -14.69 18.96
N THR A 20 -9.22 -15.35 18.78
CA THR A 20 -8.10 -15.37 19.73
C THR A 20 -7.11 -14.25 19.51
N ASP A 21 -7.07 -13.69 18.30
CA ASP A 21 -6.13 -12.62 17.94
C ASP A 21 -6.62 -11.27 18.47
N PRO A 22 -5.70 -10.40 18.94
CA PRO A 22 -6.05 -9.03 19.31
C PRO A 22 -6.68 -8.25 18.15
N PRO A 23 -7.58 -7.29 18.43
CA PRO A 23 -8.08 -6.39 17.41
C PRO A 23 -6.94 -5.51 16.85
N ASP A 24 -6.91 -5.36 15.53
CA ASP A 24 -5.95 -4.50 14.82
C ASP A 24 -6.59 -3.13 14.56
N ILE A 25 -5.93 -2.05 14.98
CA ILE A 25 -6.41 -0.68 14.74
C ILE A 25 -5.35 0.07 13.94
N ASP A 26 -5.73 0.44 12.73
CA ASP A 26 -4.95 1.29 11.85
C ASP A 26 -5.37 2.75 12.03
N VAL A 27 -4.39 3.65 12.17
CA VAL A 27 -4.62 5.08 12.34
C VAL A 27 -4.01 5.84 11.18
N ASP A 28 -4.86 6.47 10.37
CA ASP A 28 -4.47 7.36 9.28
C ASP A 28 -4.30 8.81 9.75
N PHE A 29 -3.26 9.48 9.28
CA PHE A 29 -3.02 10.91 9.46
C PHE A 29 -2.37 11.52 8.21
N PRO A 30 -2.31 12.86 8.06
CA PRO A 30 -1.59 13.48 6.95
C PRO A 30 -0.16 12.96 6.82
N TRP A 31 0.21 12.46 5.64
CA TRP A 31 1.47 11.74 5.42
C TRP A 31 2.74 12.51 5.84
N ASP A 32 2.69 13.84 5.75
CA ASP A 32 3.77 14.76 6.08
C ASP A 32 3.87 15.07 7.58
N GLN A 33 2.95 14.57 8.41
CA GLN A 33 2.99 14.62 9.87
C GLN A 33 3.43 13.28 10.49
N ARG A 34 3.76 12.29 9.65
CA ARG A 34 4.07 10.94 10.09
C ARG A 34 5.21 10.87 11.09
N ASP A 35 6.29 11.58 10.81
CA ASP A 35 7.48 11.52 11.63
C ASP A 35 7.21 12.15 13.00
N ASP A 36 6.41 13.22 13.08
CA ASP A 36 5.97 13.81 14.35
C ASP A 36 5.11 12.84 15.18
N VAL A 37 4.18 12.13 14.54
CA VAL A 37 3.34 11.13 15.21
C VAL A 37 4.18 9.96 15.73
N LEU A 38 5.14 9.49 14.94
CA LEU A 38 6.05 8.42 15.38
C LEU A 38 6.94 8.86 16.54
N ASN A 39 7.52 10.07 16.46
CA ASN A 39 8.33 10.63 17.53
C ASN A 39 7.51 10.76 18.82
N TYR A 40 6.27 11.24 18.74
CA TYR A 40 5.37 11.29 19.88
C TYR A 40 5.15 9.91 20.52
N VAL A 41 4.94 8.86 19.72
CA VAL A 41 4.76 7.50 20.23
C VAL A 41 6.04 6.98 20.89
N PHE A 42 7.20 7.19 20.27
CA PHE A 42 8.48 6.77 20.83
C PHE A 42 8.85 7.52 22.11
N GLU A 43 8.57 8.81 22.19
CA GLU A 43 8.77 9.60 23.41
C GLU A 43 7.80 9.17 24.52
N LYS A 44 6.52 8.98 24.19
CA LYS A 44 5.48 8.66 25.15
C LYS A 44 5.64 7.28 25.79
N TYR A 45 5.98 6.27 24.99
CA TYR A 45 6.10 4.89 25.45
C TYR A 45 7.55 4.49 25.75
N GLY A 46 8.52 5.35 25.41
CA GLY A 46 9.94 5.17 25.64
C GLY A 46 10.67 4.58 24.44
N GLU A 47 11.75 5.24 23.99
CA GLU A 47 12.50 4.86 22.79
C GLU A 47 13.05 3.42 22.82
N THR A 48 13.28 2.87 24.01
CA THR A 48 13.75 1.49 24.19
C THR A 48 12.62 0.45 24.22
N HIS A 49 11.38 0.87 24.42
CA HIS A 49 10.17 0.02 24.53
C HIS A 49 9.34 -0.02 23.24
N SER A 50 9.72 0.78 22.24
CA SER A 50 9.06 0.87 20.96
C SER A 50 10.04 0.73 19.79
N ALA A 51 9.59 0.11 18.71
CA ALA A 51 10.34 0.01 17.45
C ALA A 51 9.38 -0.12 16.27
N MET A 52 9.83 0.22 15.07
CA MET A 52 9.09 -0.11 13.86
C MET A 52 9.22 -1.60 13.53
N ILE A 53 8.24 -2.14 12.82
CA ILE A 53 8.31 -3.43 12.15
C ILE A 53 9.21 -3.31 10.91
N CYS A 54 9.88 -4.40 10.51
CA CYS A 54 10.62 -4.44 9.24
C CYS A 54 9.83 -5.15 8.13
N ASN A 55 10.27 -4.97 6.89
CA ASN A 55 9.91 -5.84 5.77
C ASN A 55 11.19 -6.55 5.28
N HIS A 56 11.11 -7.87 5.08
CA HIS A 56 12.12 -8.63 4.37
C HIS A 56 11.91 -8.44 2.87
N VAL A 57 12.71 -7.55 2.28
CA VAL A 57 12.64 -7.30 0.84
C VAL A 57 13.36 -8.42 0.12
N THR A 58 12.61 -9.22 -0.63
CA THR A 58 13.15 -10.25 -1.53
C THR A 58 13.37 -9.73 -2.93
N PHE A 59 14.27 -10.35 -3.70
CA PHE A 59 14.33 -10.13 -5.13
C PHE A 59 13.02 -10.54 -5.81
N LYS A 60 12.39 -9.61 -6.52
CA LYS A 60 11.37 -9.96 -7.51
C LYS A 60 12.06 -10.26 -8.83
N ALA A 61 11.51 -11.18 -9.62
CA ALA A 61 12.11 -11.67 -10.87
C ALA A 61 12.70 -10.57 -11.77
N ARG A 62 11.99 -9.45 -12.00
CA ARG A 62 12.53 -8.32 -12.78
C ARG A 62 13.83 -7.75 -12.19
N ALA A 63 13.83 -7.51 -10.89
CA ALA A 63 14.98 -6.95 -10.18
C ALA A 63 16.12 -7.96 -10.12
N ALA A 64 15.80 -9.25 -9.98
CA ALA A 64 16.79 -10.32 -10.00
C ALA A 64 17.51 -10.39 -11.35
N ILE A 65 16.76 -10.42 -12.45
CA ILE A 65 17.32 -10.39 -13.82
C ILE A 65 18.16 -9.13 -14.04
N HIS A 66 17.68 -7.98 -13.56
CA HIS A 66 18.40 -6.71 -13.66
C HIS A 66 19.76 -6.75 -12.95
N GLU A 67 19.82 -7.24 -11.72
CA GLU A 67 21.07 -7.36 -10.97
C GLU A 67 22.02 -8.42 -11.57
N VAL A 68 21.51 -9.56 -12.03
CA VAL A 68 22.34 -10.56 -12.72
C VAL A 68 22.94 -9.98 -14.00
N ALA A 69 22.15 -9.25 -14.79
CA ALA A 69 22.63 -8.66 -16.04
C ALA A 69 23.79 -7.67 -15.84
N LYS A 70 23.81 -6.93 -14.71
CA LYS A 70 24.95 -6.07 -14.34
C LYS A 70 26.24 -6.86 -14.12
N VAL A 71 26.14 -8.06 -13.55
CA VAL A 71 27.31 -8.94 -13.33
C VAL A 71 27.95 -9.36 -14.65
N TYR A 72 27.14 -9.53 -15.70
CA TYR A 72 27.61 -9.80 -17.07
C TYR A 72 28.13 -8.55 -17.81
N GLY A 73 28.17 -7.39 -17.14
CA GLY A 73 28.71 -6.15 -17.70
C GLY A 73 27.76 -5.41 -18.65
N LEU A 74 26.47 -5.78 -18.70
CA LEU A 74 25.48 -5.07 -19.51
C LEU A 74 25.19 -3.67 -18.95
N THR A 75 24.98 -2.72 -19.85
CA THR A 75 24.64 -1.34 -19.51
C THR A 75 23.18 -1.21 -19.06
N GLU A 76 22.87 -0.20 -18.25
CA GLU A 76 21.48 0.06 -17.80
C GLU A 76 20.49 0.21 -18.97
N SER A 77 20.93 0.75 -20.10
CA SER A 77 20.13 0.89 -21.32
C SER A 77 19.74 -0.46 -21.91
N GLU A 78 20.70 -1.38 -22.05
CA GLU A 78 20.47 -2.74 -22.54
C GLU A 78 19.56 -3.52 -21.59
N ILE A 79 19.81 -3.42 -20.28
CA ILE A 79 19.01 -4.10 -19.28
C ILE A 79 17.58 -3.57 -19.25
N THR A 80 17.40 -2.26 -19.34
CA THR A 80 16.09 -1.62 -19.34
C THR A 80 15.27 -1.97 -20.58
N LEU A 81 15.93 -2.10 -21.73
CA LEU A 81 15.29 -2.49 -23.00
C LEU A 81 14.60 -3.84 -22.88
N VAL A 82 15.25 -4.82 -22.25
CA VAL A 82 14.70 -6.16 -22.03
C VAL A 82 13.71 -6.17 -20.86
N THR A 83 14.12 -5.70 -19.68
CA THR A 83 13.33 -5.87 -18.44
C THR A 83 11.98 -5.13 -18.44
N LYS A 84 11.83 -4.04 -19.21
CA LYS A 84 10.53 -3.35 -19.36
C LYS A 84 9.49 -4.21 -20.08
N ARG A 85 9.92 -5.08 -21.01
CA ARG A 85 9.03 -5.93 -21.83
C ARG A 85 8.69 -7.25 -21.17
N LEU A 86 9.30 -7.55 -20.03
CA LEU A 86 9.00 -8.74 -19.21
C LEU A 86 7.72 -8.62 -18.38
N GLY A 87 6.95 -7.53 -18.52
CA GLY A 87 5.76 -7.26 -17.73
C GLY A 87 4.72 -8.40 -17.79
N GLY A 88 4.35 -8.94 -16.63
CA GLY A 88 3.31 -9.97 -16.49
C GLY A 88 3.81 -11.41 -16.50
N LEU A 89 5.08 -11.65 -16.88
CA LEU A 89 5.70 -12.99 -16.95
C LEU A 89 6.08 -13.57 -15.57
N TRP A 90 5.65 -12.92 -14.48
CA TRP A 90 6.09 -13.23 -13.12
C TRP A 90 5.28 -14.35 -12.46
N TYR A 91 4.21 -14.81 -13.10
CA TYR A 91 3.36 -15.92 -12.66
C TYR A 91 3.71 -17.25 -13.34
N LEU A 92 4.78 -17.27 -14.13
CA LEU A 92 5.06 -18.39 -15.01
C LEU A 92 5.81 -19.50 -14.29
N SER A 93 5.24 -20.69 -14.35
CA SER A 93 5.80 -21.92 -13.78
C SER A 93 7.04 -22.41 -14.56
N ASN A 94 7.14 -22.06 -15.84
CA ASN A 94 8.27 -22.39 -16.71
C ASN A 94 8.69 -21.16 -17.54
N PRO A 95 9.62 -20.34 -17.04
CA PRO A 95 9.96 -19.08 -17.68
C PRO A 95 10.60 -19.25 -19.06
N TYR A 96 11.36 -20.32 -19.29
CA TYR A 96 12.19 -20.47 -20.48
C TYR A 96 11.38 -20.65 -21.78
N ASP A 97 10.39 -21.55 -21.76
CA ASP A 97 9.54 -21.82 -22.93
C ASP A 97 8.61 -20.65 -23.26
N GLU A 98 8.22 -19.90 -22.23
CA GLU A 98 7.25 -18.82 -22.36
C GLU A 98 7.90 -17.49 -22.77
N LEU A 99 9.15 -17.24 -22.35
CA LEU A 99 9.95 -16.11 -22.82
C LEU A 99 10.22 -16.18 -24.32
N ALA A 100 10.64 -17.35 -24.82
CA ALA A 100 10.90 -17.55 -26.24
C ALA A 100 9.64 -17.40 -27.11
N ARG A 101 8.46 -17.65 -26.52
CA ARG A 101 7.16 -17.53 -27.21
C ARG A 101 6.49 -16.18 -27.02
N ASN A 102 7.00 -15.34 -26.12
CA ASN A 102 6.37 -14.06 -25.80
C ASN A 102 6.46 -13.09 -26.99
N PRO A 103 5.31 -12.69 -27.58
CA PRO A 103 5.29 -11.73 -28.68
C PRO A 103 6.01 -10.41 -28.38
N LEU A 104 6.04 -9.98 -27.12
CA LEU A 104 6.68 -8.73 -26.68
C LEU A 104 8.22 -8.77 -26.74
N LEU A 105 8.80 -9.97 -26.86
CA LEU A 105 10.24 -10.20 -26.86
C LEU A 105 10.77 -10.63 -28.23
N LYS A 106 9.89 -10.81 -29.23
CA LYS A 106 10.26 -11.30 -30.57
C LYS A 106 11.28 -10.42 -31.29
N ASP A 107 11.25 -9.12 -31.04
CA ASP A 107 12.14 -8.13 -31.67
C ASP A 107 13.36 -7.80 -30.81
N LEU A 108 13.57 -8.53 -29.70
CA LEU A 108 14.76 -8.35 -28.86
C LEU A 108 15.82 -9.39 -29.24
N ASP A 109 17.05 -8.92 -29.36
CA ASP A 109 18.20 -9.80 -29.39
C ASP A 109 18.43 -10.36 -27.97
N LEU A 110 18.02 -11.63 -27.78
CA LEU A 110 18.20 -12.40 -26.56
C LEU A 110 19.22 -13.53 -26.76
N HIS A 111 20.21 -13.32 -27.63
CA HIS A 111 21.38 -14.20 -27.72
C HIS A 111 22.22 -14.13 -26.43
N ASP A 112 23.31 -14.89 -26.39
CA ASP A 112 24.21 -14.91 -25.24
C ASP A 112 24.66 -13.49 -24.86
N PRO A 113 24.64 -13.12 -23.55
CA PRO A 113 24.44 -13.98 -22.38
C PRO A 113 23.00 -14.04 -21.81
N TRP A 114 21.99 -13.52 -22.52
CA TRP A 114 20.63 -13.37 -21.99
C TRP A 114 19.96 -14.65 -21.46
N PRO A 115 20.08 -15.82 -22.11
CA PRO A 115 19.46 -17.04 -21.61
C PRO A 115 19.94 -17.42 -20.20
N GLU A 116 21.24 -17.25 -19.92
CA GLU A 116 21.83 -17.55 -18.62
C GLU A 116 21.48 -16.48 -17.58
N ILE A 117 21.51 -15.20 -17.96
CA ILE A 117 21.09 -14.08 -17.10
C ILE A 117 19.66 -14.31 -16.60
N ILE A 118 18.76 -14.62 -17.52
CA ILE A 118 17.35 -14.81 -17.21
C ILE A 118 17.16 -16.02 -16.31
N LYS A 119 17.75 -17.17 -16.66
CA LYS A 119 17.69 -18.40 -15.87
C LYS A 119 18.17 -18.16 -14.43
N THR A 120 19.31 -17.52 -14.29
CA THR A 120 19.90 -17.19 -12.98
C THR A 120 19.04 -16.19 -12.21
N GLY A 121 18.49 -15.17 -12.90
CA GLY A 121 17.56 -14.22 -12.30
C GLY A 121 16.29 -14.89 -11.76
N PHE A 122 15.75 -15.90 -12.45
CA PHE A 122 14.62 -16.68 -11.93
C PHE A 122 15.00 -17.50 -10.69
N HIS A 123 16.18 -18.12 -10.66
CA HIS A 123 16.66 -18.81 -9.46
C HIS A 123 16.91 -17.86 -8.28
N LEU A 124 17.31 -16.62 -8.54
CA LEU A 124 17.50 -15.60 -7.51
C LEU A 124 16.18 -14.98 -7.03
N SER A 125 15.08 -15.14 -7.77
CA SER A 125 13.76 -14.63 -7.36
C SER A 125 13.33 -15.25 -6.03
N GLY A 126 12.89 -14.42 -5.09
CA GLY A 126 12.51 -14.82 -3.74
C GLY A 126 13.66 -14.81 -2.72
N PHE A 127 14.93 -14.73 -3.16
CA PHE A 127 16.04 -14.61 -2.21
C PHE A 127 15.98 -13.28 -1.44
N PRO A 128 16.35 -13.28 -0.14
CA PRO A 128 16.45 -12.04 0.64
C PRO A 128 17.45 -11.06 0.03
N ARG A 129 17.09 -9.77 0.00
CA ARG A 129 17.95 -8.68 -0.46
C ARG A 129 18.38 -7.78 0.69
N HIS A 130 17.42 -7.24 1.44
CA HIS A 130 17.68 -6.39 2.61
C HIS A 130 16.42 -6.26 3.47
N MET A 131 16.58 -5.76 4.69
CA MET A 131 15.46 -5.31 5.52
C MET A 131 15.14 -3.85 5.22
N SER A 132 13.86 -3.53 5.11
CA SER A 132 13.36 -2.15 5.03
C SER A 132 12.39 -1.87 6.18
N VAL A 133 12.07 -0.60 6.41
CA VAL A 133 11.13 -0.19 7.48
C VAL A 133 9.69 -0.40 7.00
N HIS A 134 8.82 -0.99 7.83
CA HIS A 134 7.38 -1.10 7.55
C HIS A 134 6.78 0.31 7.43
N PRO A 135 5.88 0.56 6.46
CA PRO A 135 5.34 1.90 6.22
C PRO A 135 4.56 2.48 7.40
N GLY A 136 3.96 1.66 8.27
CA GLY A 136 3.25 2.15 9.46
C GLY A 136 3.43 1.37 10.75
N GLY A 137 4.05 0.19 10.70
CA GLY A 137 3.92 -0.78 11.77
C GLY A 137 4.84 -0.44 12.92
N VAL A 138 4.26 -0.17 14.09
CA VAL A 138 4.97 0.06 15.34
C VAL A 138 4.63 -1.05 16.31
N VAL A 139 5.63 -1.60 16.98
CA VAL A 139 5.44 -2.49 18.12
C VAL A 139 5.71 -1.75 19.42
N LEU A 140 4.88 -2.04 20.43
CA LEU A 140 5.06 -1.59 21.80
C LEU A 140 5.28 -2.80 22.71
N THR A 141 6.29 -2.71 23.56
CA THR A 141 6.70 -3.81 24.45
C THR A 141 6.66 -3.39 25.92
N PRO A 142 6.30 -4.29 26.86
CA PRO A 142 6.20 -3.93 28.28
C PRO A 142 7.56 -3.66 28.94
N GLY A 143 8.65 -4.10 28.33
CA GLY A 143 10.04 -3.77 28.71
C GLY A 143 10.83 -3.33 27.48
N PRO A 144 12.17 -3.21 27.59
CA PRO A 144 13.02 -2.96 26.41
C PRO A 144 12.75 -3.96 25.29
N THR A 145 12.49 -3.47 24.07
CA THR A 145 12.11 -4.29 22.90
C THR A 145 13.14 -5.37 22.60
N ALA A 146 14.43 -5.08 22.82
CA ALA A 146 15.53 -6.02 22.64
C ALA A 146 15.46 -7.27 23.54
N ASN A 147 14.67 -7.24 24.63
CA ASN A 147 14.44 -8.41 25.48
C ASN A 147 13.44 -9.41 24.86
N TYR A 148 12.68 -8.99 23.85
CA TYR A 148 11.62 -9.78 23.21
C TYR A 148 11.99 -10.19 21.79
N VAL A 149 12.65 -9.30 21.03
CA VAL A 149 12.98 -9.51 19.62
C VAL A 149 14.27 -8.78 19.24
N PRO A 150 15.13 -9.34 18.36
CA PRO A 150 16.30 -8.63 17.85
C PRO A 150 15.92 -7.29 17.21
N VAL A 151 16.65 -6.24 17.58
CA VAL A 151 16.47 -4.88 17.07
C VAL A 151 17.70 -4.43 16.31
N GLN A 152 17.50 -3.56 15.32
CA GLN A 152 18.57 -2.89 14.60
C GLN A 152 18.16 -1.45 14.25
N THR A 153 19.15 -0.61 13.97
CA THR A 153 18.90 0.75 13.49
C THR A 153 18.91 0.77 11.98
N ALA A 154 17.80 1.16 11.36
CA ALA A 154 17.72 1.37 9.91
C ALA A 154 18.56 2.58 9.48
N PRO A 155 18.96 2.71 8.19
CA PRO A 155 19.82 3.81 7.73
C PRO A 155 19.31 5.23 8.03
N LYS A 156 17.99 5.40 8.21
CA LYS A 156 17.36 6.67 8.61
C LYS A 156 17.40 6.95 10.13
N GLY A 157 18.14 6.16 10.91
CA GLY A 157 18.21 6.28 12.38
C GLY A 157 17.02 5.65 13.13
N VAL A 158 16.04 5.10 12.40
CA VAL A 158 14.83 4.52 13.00
C VAL A 158 15.12 3.12 13.55
N LYS A 159 14.74 2.86 14.81
CA LYS A 159 14.83 1.53 15.41
C LYS A 159 13.78 0.61 14.82
N ILE A 160 14.20 -0.55 14.34
CA ILE A 160 13.33 -1.58 13.79
C ILE A 160 13.56 -2.93 14.48
N ILE A 161 12.51 -3.74 14.60
CA ILE A 161 12.64 -5.16 14.93
C ILE A 161 13.02 -5.94 13.66
N GLN A 162 13.71 -7.06 13.81
CA GLN A 162 14.11 -7.93 12.67
C GLN A 162 13.02 -8.91 12.24
N TRP A 163 11.80 -8.77 12.76
CA TRP A 163 10.65 -9.56 12.37
C TRP A 163 9.72 -8.77 11.46
N GLU A 164 9.05 -9.50 10.56
CA GLU A 164 7.94 -9.00 9.76
C GLU A 164 6.65 -8.91 10.57
N LYS A 165 5.62 -8.28 9.98
CA LYS A 165 4.30 -8.07 10.59
C LYS A 165 3.73 -9.38 11.14
N ASP A 166 3.66 -10.41 10.30
CA ASP A 166 3.05 -11.70 10.66
C ASP A 166 3.84 -12.40 11.77
N GLN A 167 5.18 -12.32 11.74
CA GLN A 167 6.04 -12.91 12.77
C GLN A 167 5.91 -12.20 14.13
N ALA A 168 5.75 -10.87 14.12
CA ALA A 168 5.51 -10.10 15.33
C ALA A 168 4.13 -10.42 15.92
N GLU A 169 3.12 -10.61 15.07
CA GLU A 169 1.76 -11.01 15.45
C GLU A 169 1.71 -12.44 16.01
N ASP A 170 2.38 -13.40 15.36
CA ASP A 170 2.49 -14.79 15.82
C ASP A 170 3.14 -14.90 17.21
N PHE A 171 4.08 -14.02 17.54
CA PHE A 171 4.69 -13.94 18.87
C PHE A 171 3.79 -13.24 19.91
N GLY A 172 2.72 -12.57 19.48
CA GLY A 172 1.81 -11.83 20.34
C GLY A 172 2.30 -10.42 20.71
N LEU A 173 3.18 -9.81 19.90
CA LEU A 173 3.54 -8.41 20.10
C LEU A 173 2.35 -7.50 19.77
N VAL A 174 2.13 -6.49 20.63
CA VAL A 174 1.12 -5.46 20.36
C VAL A 174 1.64 -4.56 19.24
N LYS A 175 0.93 -4.58 18.11
CA LYS A 175 1.22 -3.74 16.95
C LYS A 175 0.15 -2.66 16.76
N ILE A 176 0.58 -1.52 16.25
CA ILE A 176 -0.28 -0.42 15.81
C ILE A 176 0.25 0.05 14.46
N ASP A 177 -0.63 0.13 13.46
CA ASP A 177 -0.27 0.67 12.14
C ASP A 177 -0.58 2.18 12.09
N LEU A 178 0.49 2.98 12.01
CA LEU A 178 0.46 4.43 11.91
C LEU A 178 0.71 4.85 10.46
N LEU A 179 -0.36 5.13 9.74
CA LEU A 179 -0.35 5.26 8.29
C LEU A 179 -0.39 6.72 7.83
N GLY A 180 0.61 7.10 7.04
CA GLY A 180 0.64 8.38 6.36
C GLY A 180 -0.26 8.39 5.13
N ASN A 181 -1.34 9.17 5.16
CA ASN A 181 -2.32 9.28 4.10
C ASN A 181 -2.21 10.62 3.37
N ARG A 182 -2.01 10.57 2.04
CA ARG A 182 -1.88 11.78 1.20
C ARG A 182 -3.17 12.57 1.10
N SER A 183 -4.30 11.89 1.04
CA SER A 183 -5.61 12.54 0.88
C SER A 183 -6.01 13.32 2.12
N LEU A 184 -5.60 12.86 3.32
CA LEU A 184 -5.78 13.64 4.54
C LEU A 184 -4.95 14.94 4.54
N ALA A 185 -3.74 14.93 3.97
CA ALA A 185 -2.97 16.16 3.79
C ALA A 185 -3.65 17.10 2.79
N VAL A 186 -4.14 16.58 1.65
CA VAL A 186 -4.90 17.39 0.67
C VAL A 186 -6.11 18.05 1.30
N ILE A 187 -6.90 17.31 2.09
CA ILE A 187 -8.07 17.85 2.80
C ILE A 187 -7.63 18.95 3.76
N ARG A 188 -6.63 18.69 4.62
CA ARG A 188 -6.10 19.67 5.58
C ARG A 188 -5.65 20.96 4.88
N ASP A 189 -4.89 20.83 3.79
CA ASP A 189 -4.31 21.97 3.08
C ASP A 189 -5.38 22.75 2.32
N ALA A 190 -6.39 22.07 1.76
CA ALA A 190 -7.55 22.71 1.16
C ALA A 190 -8.35 23.52 2.18
N LEU A 191 -8.59 22.98 3.38
CA LEU A 191 -9.29 23.70 4.46
C LEU A 191 -8.51 24.94 4.90
N LYS A 192 -7.19 24.82 5.09
CA LYS A 192 -6.31 25.96 5.41
C LYS A 192 -6.31 27.03 4.31
N ALA A 193 -6.31 26.61 3.05
CA ALA A 193 -6.38 27.54 1.92
C ALA A 193 -7.72 28.28 1.89
N ILE A 194 -8.83 27.59 2.14
CA ILE A 194 -10.16 28.21 2.21
C ILE A 194 -10.22 29.27 3.32
N GLU A 195 -9.70 28.95 4.50
CA GLU A 195 -9.61 29.88 5.63
C GLU A 195 -8.75 31.10 5.27
N ALA A 196 -7.55 30.88 4.72
CA ALA A 196 -6.62 31.96 4.39
C ALA A 196 -7.13 32.90 3.28
N HIS A 197 -7.85 32.38 2.29
CA HIS A 197 -8.29 33.17 1.13
C HIS A 197 -9.68 33.78 1.29
N TYR A 198 -10.57 33.12 2.04
CA TYR A 198 -11.98 33.52 2.16
C TYR A 198 -12.40 33.86 3.59
N GLY A 199 -11.53 33.65 4.59
CA GLY A 199 -11.87 33.85 6.00
C GLY A 199 -12.92 32.87 6.52
N VAL A 200 -13.14 31.75 5.81
CA VAL A 200 -14.14 30.74 6.15
C VAL A 200 -13.46 29.55 6.82
N GLU A 201 -13.74 29.35 8.10
CA GLU A 201 -13.33 28.14 8.82
C GLU A 201 -14.36 27.02 8.55
N ILE A 202 -13.88 25.88 8.04
CA ILE A 202 -14.70 24.68 7.83
C ILE A 202 -14.28 23.62 8.87
N PRO A 203 -15.09 23.37 9.92
CA PRO A 203 -14.77 22.35 10.90
C PRO A 203 -14.94 20.95 10.32
N TYR A 204 -13.82 20.31 9.93
CA TYR A 204 -13.81 19.01 9.24
C TYR A 204 -14.63 17.92 9.96
N TRP A 205 -14.58 17.88 11.29
CA TRP A 205 -15.30 16.88 12.09
C TRP A 205 -16.83 17.02 12.05
N ARG A 206 -17.36 18.17 11.59
CA ARG A 206 -18.80 18.42 11.39
C ARG A 206 -19.21 18.39 9.93
N LEU A 207 -18.27 18.26 8.99
CA LEU A 207 -18.56 18.27 7.57
C LEU A 207 -19.32 17.00 7.18
N ASN A 208 -20.55 17.16 6.69
CA ASN A 208 -21.37 16.07 6.17
C ASN A 208 -21.81 16.41 4.73
N PRO A 209 -21.10 15.90 3.70
CA PRO A 209 -21.41 16.19 2.31
C PRO A 209 -22.40 15.20 1.67
N LEU A 210 -23.00 14.29 2.45
CA LEU A 210 -23.81 13.19 1.89
C LEU A 210 -25.01 13.69 1.06
N GLU A 211 -25.62 14.80 1.47
CA GLU A 211 -26.75 15.42 0.78
C GLU A 211 -26.35 16.63 -0.09
N ASP A 212 -25.05 16.91 -0.24
CA ASP A 212 -24.61 18.04 -1.05
C ASP A 212 -24.82 17.74 -2.55
N VAL A 213 -25.74 18.49 -3.17
CA VAL A 213 -26.16 18.28 -4.57
C VAL A 213 -24.98 18.37 -5.53
N ARG A 214 -24.03 19.29 -5.30
CA ARG A 214 -22.86 19.48 -6.19
C ARG A 214 -21.88 18.31 -6.09
N THR A 215 -21.63 17.82 -4.88
CA THR A 215 -20.80 16.64 -4.61
C THR A 215 -21.41 15.40 -5.26
N ARG A 216 -22.73 15.21 -5.08
CA ARG A 216 -23.46 14.10 -5.69
C ARG A 216 -23.41 14.18 -7.21
N GLU A 217 -23.57 15.35 -7.81
CA GLU A 217 -23.49 15.52 -9.27
C GLU A 217 -22.10 15.22 -9.84
N LEU A 218 -21.05 15.66 -9.16
CA LEU A 218 -19.65 15.36 -9.53
C LEU A 218 -19.40 13.85 -9.54
N ILE A 219 -19.89 13.13 -8.53
CA ILE A 219 -19.82 11.66 -8.44
C ILE A 219 -20.65 11.02 -9.56
N ARG A 220 -21.91 11.44 -9.71
CA ARG A 220 -22.88 10.91 -10.69
C ARG A 220 -22.35 10.98 -12.13
N THR A 221 -21.60 12.02 -12.44
CA THR A 221 -21.01 12.26 -13.77
C THR A 221 -19.58 11.73 -13.90
N GLY A 222 -19.04 11.05 -12.87
CA GLY A 222 -17.68 10.50 -12.87
C GLY A 222 -16.57 11.55 -12.98
N GLN A 223 -16.85 12.78 -12.56
CA GLN A 223 -15.91 13.91 -12.54
C GLN A 223 -15.01 13.88 -11.30
N THR A 224 -14.58 12.69 -10.89
CA THR A 224 -13.86 12.41 -9.64
C THR A 224 -12.34 12.38 -9.80
N MET A 225 -11.79 13.10 -10.79
CA MET A 225 -10.33 13.22 -10.93
C MET A 225 -9.75 13.96 -9.72
N GLY A 226 -8.69 13.41 -9.11
CA GLY A 226 -8.16 13.91 -7.84
C GLY A 226 -8.99 13.55 -6.59
N CYS A 227 -10.06 12.77 -6.72
CA CYS A 227 -10.83 12.27 -5.58
C CYS A 227 -10.30 10.89 -5.13
N PHE A 228 -9.88 10.81 -3.87
CA PHE A 228 -9.37 9.58 -3.26
C PHE A 228 -10.32 8.39 -3.43
N TYR A 229 -9.77 7.18 -3.60
CA TYR A 229 -10.47 5.92 -3.90
C TYR A 229 -11.24 5.82 -5.23
N VAL A 230 -11.69 6.92 -5.82
CA VAL A 230 -12.64 6.89 -6.96
C VAL A 230 -12.16 7.64 -8.20
N GLU A 231 -10.85 7.87 -8.31
CA GLU A 231 -10.22 8.55 -9.43
C GLU A 231 -9.97 7.65 -10.67
N SER A 232 -9.90 6.33 -10.49
CA SER A 232 -9.47 5.43 -11.57
C SER A 232 -10.40 5.50 -12.79
N PRO A 233 -9.89 5.34 -14.03
CA PRO A 233 -10.73 5.36 -15.22
C PRO A 233 -11.89 4.36 -15.16
N ALA A 234 -11.65 3.16 -14.63
CA ALA A 234 -12.67 2.14 -14.47
C ALA A 234 -13.75 2.55 -13.45
N THR A 235 -13.35 3.08 -12.29
CA THR A 235 -14.30 3.57 -11.28
C THR A 235 -15.14 4.72 -11.81
N ARG A 236 -14.52 5.69 -12.50
CA ARG A 236 -15.21 6.84 -13.10
C ARG A 236 -16.24 6.43 -14.14
N GLN A 237 -15.89 5.48 -15.01
CA GLN A 237 -16.83 4.92 -15.99
C GLN A 237 -17.99 4.18 -15.31
N LEU A 238 -17.71 3.42 -14.24
CA LEU A 238 -18.75 2.74 -13.48
C LEU A 238 -19.71 3.75 -12.85
N LEU A 239 -19.20 4.81 -12.20
CA LEU A 239 -20.03 5.87 -11.64
C LEU A 239 -20.91 6.54 -12.70
N GLN A 240 -20.34 6.85 -13.87
CA GLN A 240 -21.10 7.36 -15.01
C GLN A 240 -22.18 6.37 -15.48
N LYS A 241 -21.91 5.06 -15.54
CA LYS A 241 -22.94 4.09 -15.92
C LYS A 241 -24.04 3.96 -14.88
N MET A 242 -23.70 4.04 -13.59
CA MET A 242 -24.64 3.96 -12.48
C MET A 242 -25.55 5.19 -12.39
N GLN A 243 -25.11 6.34 -12.91
CA GLN A 243 -25.87 7.60 -12.89
C GLN A 243 -26.39 7.95 -11.48
N SER A 244 -25.64 7.59 -10.44
CA SER A 244 -25.98 7.89 -9.05
C SER A 244 -24.80 8.52 -8.30
N GLY A 245 -25.10 9.55 -7.52
CA GLY A 245 -24.17 10.21 -6.60
C GLY A 245 -24.37 9.83 -5.14
N GLU A 246 -25.27 8.88 -4.85
CA GLU A 246 -25.56 8.45 -3.48
C GLU A 246 -24.35 7.77 -2.84
N TYR A 247 -24.18 7.97 -1.54
CA TYR A 247 -23.05 7.40 -0.80
C TYR A 247 -23.01 5.87 -0.84
N GLU A 248 -24.16 5.21 -0.70
CA GLU A 248 -24.23 3.73 -0.74
C GLU A 248 -23.75 3.18 -2.09
N HIS A 249 -24.12 3.84 -3.18
CA HIS A 249 -23.65 3.48 -4.52
C HIS A 249 -22.16 3.72 -4.70
N LEU A 250 -21.59 4.77 -4.10
CA LEU A 250 -20.15 5.02 -4.08
C LEU A 250 -19.38 3.91 -3.33
N VAL A 251 -19.91 3.46 -2.19
CA VAL A 251 -19.35 2.34 -1.40
C VAL A 251 -19.38 1.05 -2.23
N ILE A 252 -20.47 0.78 -2.94
CA ILE A 252 -20.59 -0.38 -3.83
C ILE A 252 -19.58 -0.28 -4.98
N ALA A 253 -19.51 0.85 -5.68
CA ALA A 253 -18.61 1.04 -6.82
C ALA A 253 -17.13 0.87 -6.43
N SER A 254 -16.72 1.47 -5.30
CA SER A 254 -15.35 1.34 -4.77
C SER A 254 -15.02 -0.06 -4.24
N SER A 255 -16.03 -0.85 -3.86
CA SER A 255 -15.85 -2.23 -3.42
C SER A 255 -15.75 -3.22 -4.58
N ILE A 256 -16.46 -2.95 -5.68
CA ILE A 256 -16.55 -3.83 -6.86
C ILE A 256 -15.32 -3.69 -7.77
N ILE A 257 -14.78 -2.48 -7.96
CA ILE A 257 -13.60 -2.25 -8.80
C ILE A 257 -12.32 -2.68 -8.06
N ARG A 258 -12.19 -4.00 -7.87
CA ARG A 258 -11.03 -4.67 -7.28
C ARG A 258 -10.67 -5.88 -8.14
N PRO A 259 -9.37 -6.21 -8.33
CA PRO A 259 -8.94 -7.31 -9.20
C PRO A 259 -9.62 -8.66 -8.91
N ALA A 260 -9.98 -8.94 -7.65
CA ALA A 260 -10.67 -10.16 -7.24
C ALA A 260 -12.17 -10.16 -7.56
N ALA A 261 -12.83 -8.99 -7.53
CA ALA A 261 -14.27 -8.84 -7.74
C ALA A 261 -14.63 -8.71 -9.24
N ASN A 262 -13.71 -8.21 -10.07
CA ASN A 262 -13.90 -8.09 -11.53
C ASN A 262 -14.34 -9.39 -12.22
N LYS A 263 -13.95 -10.57 -11.69
CA LYS A 263 -14.35 -11.87 -12.26
C LYS A 263 -15.86 -12.15 -12.22
N TRP A 264 -16.60 -11.42 -11.38
CA TRP A 264 -18.02 -11.67 -11.12
C TRP A 264 -18.94 -10.56 -11.65
N ILE A 265 -18.37 -9.50 -12.22
CA ILE A 265 -19.11 -8.43 -12.87
C ILE A 265 -19.40 -8.89 -14.30
N ARG A 266 -20.67 -9.19 -14.60
CA ARG A 266 -21.10 -9.40 -15.99
C ARG A 266 -21.30 -8.01 -16.62
N GLU A 267 -20.62 -7.76 -17.72
CA GLU A 267 -20.81 -6.53 -18.54
C GLU A 267 -22.25 -6.39 -19.04
#